data_AF-A0A944W4Q3-F1
#
_entry.id   AF-A0A944W4Q3-F1
#
_cell.length_a   1.000
_cell.length_b   1.000
_cell.length_c   1.000
_cell.angle_alpha   90.00
_cell.angle_beta   90.00
_cell.angle_gamma   90.00
#
_symmetry.space_group_name_H-M   'P 1'
#
loop_
_entity.id
_entity.type
_entity.pdbx_description
1 polymer ?
#
loop_
_entity_poly.entity_id
_entity_poly.type
_entity_poly.pdbx_seq_one_letter_code
_entity_poly.pdbx_strand_id
1 'polypeptide(L)'
;MRVVQFEIPGSGRRVGVVDGDEVIDITSGSPSLTYVFKVFDAAQNSGAGFEQVLKESIGASNSRLNYADLLAAPVGGDAPFLHAPVDHSDPHRVLISGTGLT
;
A
#
# COMPACT_ATOMS: atom_id res chain seq x y z
N MET A 1 -3.46 -10.60 -7.43
CA MET A 1 -2.30 -9.93 -6.79
C MET A 1 -2.71 -9.42 -5.43
N ARG A 2 -1.86 -9.50 -4.40
CA ARG A 2 -2.19 -8.98 -3.05
C ARG A 2 -1.51 -7.63 -2.83
N VAL A 3 -2.31 -6.62 -2.53
CA VAL A 3 -1.85 -5.25 -2.28
C VAL A 3 -1.98 -4.95 -0.80
N VAL A 4 -0.97 -4.30 -0.25
CA VAL A 4 -0.93 -3.88 1.15
C VAL A 4 -0.62 -2.40 1.23
N GLN A 5 -1.11 -1.79 2.29
CA GLN A 5 -0.76 -0.43 2.66
C GLN A 5 0.02 -0.48 3.97
N PHE A 6 1.10 0.28 4.05
CA PHE A 6 1.97 0.28 5.21
C PHE A 6 2.58 1.66 5.42
N GLU A 7 3.25 1.83 6.54
CA GLU A 7 3.95 3.06 6.87
C GLU A 7 5.36 2.72 7.30
N ILE A 8 6.32 3.51 6.81
CA ILE A 8 7.70 3.51 7.29
C ILE A 8 7.84 4.76 8.16
N PRO A 9 8.08 4.63 9.49
CA PRO A 9 8.30 5.77 10.37
C PRO A 9 9.36 6.72 9.80
N GLY A 10 9.03 8.02 9.78
CA GLY A 10 9.87 9.08 9.20
C GLY A 10 9.84 9.20 7.66
N SER A 11 9.39 8.17 6.93
CA SER A 11 9.22 8.21 5.46
C SER A 11 7.75 8.33 5.03
N GLY A 12 6.81 8.00 5.92
CA GLY A 12 5.37 8.15 5.70
C GLY A 12 4.70 6.97 5.01
N ARG A 13 3.54 7.24 4.42
CA ARG A 13 2.61 6.24 3.88
C ARG A 13 3.09 5.64 2.56
N ARG A 14 2.96 4.32 2.43
CA ARG A 14 3.39 3.56 1.27
C ARG A 14 2.41 2.48 0.87
N VAL A 15 2.50 2.07 -0.39
CA VAL A 15 1.79 0.94 -0.98
C VAL A 15 2.80 -0.10 -1.38
N GLY A 16 2.44 -1.37 -1.20
CA GLY A 16 3.26 -2.48 -1.62
C GLY A 16 2.46 -3.61 -2.24
N VAL A 17 3.13 -4.41 -3.05
CA VAL A 17 2.61 -5.65 -3.63
C VAL A 17 3.31 -6.82 -2.95
N VAL A 18 2.54 -7.77 -2.44
CA VAL A 18 3.09 -8.98 -1.81
C VAL A 18 3.57 -9.93 -2.91
N ASP A 19 4.84 -10.34 -2.82
CA ASP A 19 5.50 -11.33 -3.67
C ASP A 19 6.16 -12.39 -2.77
N GLY A 20 5.48 -13.53 -2.61
CA GLY A 20 5.87 -14.55 -1.65
C GLY A 20 5.87 -14.03 -0.21
N ASP A 21 7.04 -14.05 0.43
CA ASP A 21 7.27 -13.58 1.80
C ASP A 21 7.75 -12.12 1.87
N GLU A 22 7.84 -11.44 0.72
CA GLU A 22 8.28 -10.05 0.63
C GLU A 22 7.14 -9.13 0.19
N VAL A 23 7.27 -7.85 0.55
CA VAL A 23 6.46 -6.75 0.04
C VAL A 23 7.35 -5.87 -0.81
N ILE A 24 7.03 -5.76 -2.09
CA ILE A 24 7.67 -4.84 -3.02
C ILE A 24 7.03 -3.47 -2.83
N ASP A 25 7.81 -2.50 -2.34
CA ASP A 25 7.39 -1.12 -2.12
C ASP A 25 7.35 -0.36 -3.45
N ILE A 26 6.14 -0.20 -4.01
CA ILE A 26 5.96 0.52 -5.27
C ILE A 26 6.10 2.04 -5.08
N THR A 27 5.85 2.56 -3.88
CA THR A 27 6.01 3.99 -3.58
C THR A 27 7.48 4.42 -3.69
N SER A 28 8.42 3.50 -3.41
CA SER A 28 9.85 3.76 -3.59
C SER A 28 10.24 4.08 -5.03
N GLY A 29 9.60 3.44 -6.02
CA GLY A 29 9.79 3.73 -7.45
C GLY A 29 8.86 4.81 -8.00
N SER A 30 7.71 5.03 -7.36
CA SER A 30 6.70 6.02 -7.74
C SER A 30 6.21 6.80 -6.51
N PRO A 31 6.88 7.91 -6.13
CA PRO A 31 6.61 8.63 -4.88
C PRO A 31 5.21 9.21 -4.73
N SER A 32 4.42 9.30 -5.82
CA SER A 32 3.03 9.75 -5.80
C SER A 32 2.04 8.67 -5.33
N LEU A 33 2.42 7.40 -5.37
CA LEU A 33 1.57 6.26 -5.03
C LEU A 33 1.65 5.93 -3.53
N THR A 34 1.24 6.87 -2.69
CA THR A 34 1.35 6.77 -1.22
C THR A 34 0.16 6.06 -0.55
N TYR A 35 -0.97 5.96 -1.24
CA TYR A 35 -2.18 5.27 -0.76
C TYR A 35 -2.76 4.35 -1.83
N VAL A 36 -3.46 3.30 -1.43
CA VAL A 36 -4.12 2.39 -2.39
C VAL A 36 -5.12 3.14 -3.28
N PHE A 37 -5.86 4.11 -2.73
CA PHE A 37 -6.77 4.93 -3.55
C PHE A 37 -6.01 5.82 -4.55
N LYS A 38 -4.76 6.22 -4.29
CA LYS A 38 -3.94 6.97 -5.26
C LYS A 38 -3.53 6.11 -6.46
N VAL A 39 -3.30 4.82 -6.24
CA VAL A 39 -3.11 3.86 -7.32
C VAL A 39 -4.39 3.73 -8.15
N PHE A 40 -5.55 3.68 -7.48
CA PHE A 40 -6.83 3.68 -8.16
C PHE A 40 -7.07 4.96 -8.98
N ASP A 41 -6.82 6.14 -8.40
CA ASP A 41 -6.90 7.42 -9.11
C ASP A 41 -5.99 7.42 -10.35
N ALA A 42 -4.75 6.93 -10.22
CA ALA A 42 -3.81 6.82 -11.33
C ALA A 42 -4.31 5.89 -12.45
N ALA A 43 -4.93 4.77 -12.09
CA ALA A 43 -5.54 3.84 -13.04
C ALA A 43 -6.70 4.51 -13.78
N GLN A 44 -7.60 5.19 -13.06
CA GLN A 44 -8.73 5.89 -13.67
C GLN A 44 -8.28 7.03 -14.60
N ASN A 45 -7.28 7.82 -14.19
CA ASN A 45 -6.77 8.94 -14.99
C ASN A 45 -6.01 8.49 -16.25
N SER A 46 -5.43 7.29 -16.23
CA SER A 46 -4.71 6.72 -17.38
C SER A 46 -5.58 5.83 -18.26
N GLY A 47 -6.83 5.55 -17.86
CA GLY A 47 -7.68 4.57 -18.54
C GLY A 47 -7.15 3.14 -18.47
N ALA A 48 -6.26 2.85 -17.53
CA ALA A 48 -5.64 1.55 -17.34
C ALA A 48 -6.32 0.76 -16.21
N GLY A 49 -6.12 -0.56 -16.18
CA GLY A 49 -6.57 -1.38 -15.07
C GLY A 49 -5.74 -1.16 -13.81
N PHE A 50 -6.36 -1.26 -12.63
CA PHE A 50 -5.66 -1.15 -11.34
C PHE A 50 -4.46 -2.12 -11.23
N GLU A 51 -4.65 -3.39 -11.63
CA GLU A 51 -3.55 -4.36 -11.63
C GLU A 51 -2.45 -4.02 -12.65
N GLN A 52 -2.81 -3.37 -13.76
CA GLN A 52 -1.85 -2.99 -14.79
C GLN A 52 -0.90 -1.91 -14.24
N VAL A 53 -1.45 -0.85 -13.64
CA VAL A 53 -0.66 0.22 -13.01
C VAL A 53 0.29 -0.33 -11.97
N LEU A 54 -0.16 -1.27 -11.14
CA LEU A 54 0.68 -1.91 -10.14
C LEU A 54 1.82 -2.72 -10.76
N LYS A 55 1.54 -3.55 -11.77
CA LYS A 55 2.58 -4.31 -12.48
C LYS A 55 3.62 -3.41 -13.14
N GLU A 56 3.17 -2.32 -13.76
CA GLU A 56 4.05 -1.32 -14.39
C GLU A 56 4.89 -0.55 -13.37
N SER A 57 4.40 -0.41 -12.13
CA SER A 57 5.11 0.24 -11.03
C SER A 57 6.13 -0.67 -10.33
N ILE A 58 6.11 -1.98 -10.58
CA ILE A 58 7.08 -2.93 -10.02
C ILE A 58 8.38 -2.84 -10.82
N GLY A 59 9.39 -2.23 -10.23
CA GLY A 59 10.74 -2.13 -10.77
C GLY A 59 11.74 -2.98 -9.99
N ALA A 60 12.84 -3.37 -10.64
CA ALA A 60 13.94 -4.11 -9.99
C ALA A 60 14.66 -3.29 -8.89
N SER A 61 14.58 -1.96 -8.94
CA SER A 61 15.14 -1.05 -7.95
C SER A 61 14.21 -0.75 -6.78
N ASN A 62 12.99 -1.30 -6.77
CA ASN A 62 12.04 -1.06 -5.69
C ASN A 62 12.54 -1.70 -4.40
N SER A 63 12.36 -0.99 -3.29
CA SER A 63 12.67 -1.52 -1.97
C SER A 63 11.79 -2.73 -1.66
N ARG A 64 12.34 -3.70 -0.91
CA ARG A 64 11.63 -4.89 -0.48
C ARG A 64 11.68 -5.00 1.03
N LEU A 65 10.55 -5.38 1.62
CA LEU A 65 10.42 -5.60 3.07
C LEU A 65 9.90 -7.01 3.33
N ASN A 66 10.34 -7.62 4.43
CA ASN A 66 9.77 -8.89 4.85
C ASN A 66 8.31 -8.70 5.30
N TYR A 67 7.41 -9.53 4.77
CA TYR A 67 5.98 -9.41 5.04
C TYR A 67 5.59 -9.83 6.47
N ALA A 68 6.27 -10.84 7.04
CA ALA A 68 6.02 -11.29 8.40
C ALA A 68 6.42 -10.21 9.42
N ASP A 69 7.53 -9.52 9.19
CA ASP A 69 7.98 -8.42 10.05
C ASP A 69 6.97 -7.25 10.03
N LEU A 70 6.48 -6.87 8.84
CA LEU A 70 5.44 -5.84 8.68
C LEU A 70 4.14 -6.20 9.42
N LEU A 71 3.77 -7.49 9.42
CA LEU A 71 2.56 -7.98 10.08
C LEU A 71 2.70 -8.05 11.61
N ALA A 72 3.91 -8.35 12.10
CA ALA A 72 4.19 -8.46 13.52
C ALA A 72 4.45 -7.10 14.20
N ALA A 73 4.83 -6.08 13.43
CA ALA A 73 5.16 -4.76 13.95
C ALA A 73 3.94 -4.05 14.58
N PRO A 74 4.10 -3.42 15.76
CA PRO A 74 3.03 -2.65 16.38
C PRO A 74 2.75 -1.36 15.62
N VAL A 75 1.48 -1.01 15.50
CA VAL A 75 1.03 0.25 14.90
C VAL A 75 1.59 1.44 15.69
N GLY A 76 2.26 2.36 14.99
CA GLY A 76 2.84 3.56 15.58
C GLY A 76 4.16 3.35 16.31
N GLY A 77 4.80 2.18 16.16
CA GLY A 77 6.16 1.94 16.64
C GLY A 77 7.25 2.52 15.72
N ASP A 78 8.50 2.20 16.03
CA ASP A 78 9.68 2.65 15.27
C ASP A 78 10.02 1.77 14.05
N ALA A 79 9.34 0.64 13.89
CA ALA A 79 9.49 -0.27 12.76
C ALA A 79 8.38 -0.04 11.71
N PRO A 80 8.61 -0.36 10.43
CA PRO A 80 7.54 -0.37 9.43
C PRO A 80 6.38 -1.27 9.82
N PHE A 81 5.14 -0.83 9.61
CA PHE A 81 3.94 -1.57 10.03
C PHE A 81 2.79 -1.46 9.02
N LEU A 82 1.92 -2.46 9.00
CA LEU A 82 0.74 -2.51 8.12
C LEU A 82 -0.37 -1.56 8.59
N HIS A 83 -1.11 -1.05 7.62
CA HIS A 83 -2.35 -0.33 7.81
C HIS A 83 -3.53 -1.07 7.18
N ALA A 84 -4.74 -0.56 7.44
CA ALA A 84 -5.94 -1.00 6.73
C ALA A 84 -5.72 -0.91 5.19
N PRO A 85 -6.25 -1.87 4.41
CA PRO A 85 -6.04 -1.92 2.96
C PRO A 85 -6.48 -0.65 2.24
N VAL A 86 -7.52 0.01 2.75
CA VAL A 86 -7.98 1.32 2.31
C VAL A 86 -8.29 2.13 3.55
N ASP A 87 -7.77 3.35 3.60
CA ASP A 87 -8.13 4.34 4.62
C ASP A 87 -8.31 5.72 3.98
N HIS A 88 -8.78 6.69 4.78
CA HIS A 88 -9.05 8.03 4.30
C HIS A 88 -7.81 8.92 4.45
N SER A 89 -7.60 9.86 3.53
CA SER A 89 -6.46 10.81 3.60
C SER A 89 -6.47 11.68 4.85
N ASP A 90 -7.66 12.10 5.28
CA ASP A 90 -7.95 12.67 6.60
C ASP A 90 -7.94 11.56 7.69
N PRO A 91 -6.98 11.59 8.64
CA PRO A 91 -6.84 10.56 9.69
C PRO A 91 -7.99 10.59 10.71
N HIS A 92 -8.80 11.64 10.73
CA HIS A 92 -9.96 11.75 11.62
C HIS A 92 -11.23 11.14 11.04
N ARG A 93 -11.17 10.62 9.81
CA ARG A 93 -12.31 9.95 9.17
C ARG A 93 -12.19 8.44 9.27
N VAL A 94 -13.15 7.85 9.98
CA VAL A 94 -13.28 6.41 10.09
C VAL A 94 -14.02 5.87 8.86
N LEU A 95 -13.37 4.97 8.12
CA LEU A 95 -14.03 4.15 7.10
C LEU A 95 -14.70 2.96 7.78
N ILE A 96 -16.03 2.98 7.82
CA ILE A 96 -16.82 1.81 8.21
C ILE A 96 -17.08 1.00 6.94
N SER A 97 -16.30 -0.06 6.72
CA SER A 97 -16.58 -1.05 5.68
C SER A 97 -17.26 -2.26 6.32
N GLY A 98 -18.54 -2.44 6.05
CA GLY A 98 -19.22 -3.71 6.27
C GLY A 98 -19.22 -4.54 5.00
N THR A 99 -19.03 -5.85 5.09
CA THR A 99 -19.54 -6.76 4.05
C THR A 99 -21.06 -6.81 4.21
N GLY A 100 -21.74 -5.78 3.73
CA GLY A 100 -23.18 -5.77 3.62
C GLY A 100 -23.61 -6.73 2.51
N LEU A 101 -23.69 -8.02 2.82
CA LEU A 101 -24.51 -8.99 2.08
C LEU A 101 -24.85 -10.14 3.05
N THR A 102 -26.05 -10.10 3.62
CA THR A 102 -26.84 -11.29 3.97
C THR A 102 -27.64 -11.70 2.76
#